data_AF-A0A7X3X773-F1
#
_entry.id   AF-A0A7X3X773-F1
#
_cell.length_a   1.000
_cell.length_b   1.000
_cell.length_c   1.000
_cell.angle_alpha   90.00
_cell.angle_beta   90.00
_cell.angle_gamma   90.00
#
_symmetry.space_group_name_H-M   'P 1'
#
loop_
_entity.id
_entity.type
_entity.pdbx_description
1 polymer ?
#
loop_
_entity_poly.entity_id
_entity_poly.type
_entity_poly.pdbx_seq_one_letter_code
_entity_poly.pdbx_strand_id
1 'polypeptide(L)'
;MKKRLLRLCVPLVVATLVAGCGGGDTVDPEPPAPAGPPDVSGTYSLVSLSGAITGGATIGPPIAVGTAMLSQNPASGETATGTMSMSLTVTNPLNGEVTVIEDQGTFTLRTDGSWEFAGQAQQNIGTYTLAGNVLSVIVTEPPAAAATTVWQRQ
;
A
#
# COMPACT_ATOMS: atom_id res chain seq x y z
N MET A 1 -6.23 36.56 49.55
CA MET A 1 -7.69 36.38 49.76
C MET A 1 -8.01 34.91 49.44
N LYS A 2 -8.16 34.01 50.45
CA LYS A 2 -9.44 33.39 50.92
C LYS A 2 -10.24 32.73 49.77
N LYS A 3 -10.53 31.41 49.67
CA LYS A 3 -10.89 30.33 50.63
C LYS A 3 -10.71 28.94 49.96
N ARG A 4 -10.11 27.93 50.61
CA ARG A 4 -10.71 26.72 51.24
C ARG A 4 -11.61 25.87 50.33
N LEU A 5 -11.24 24.64 49.93
CA LEU A 5 -11.20 23.35 50.66
C LEU A 5 -12.47 22.52 50.38
N LEU A 6 -12.37 21.37 49.72
CA LEU A 6 -13.20 20.21 50.05
C LEU A 6 -12.42 18.91 49.82
N ARG A 7 -12.11 18.26 50.94
CA ARG A 7 -11.66 16.88 51.05
C ARG A 7 -12.83 15.96 50.69
N LEU A 8 -12.59 14.92 49.92
CA LEU A 8 -13.38 13.68 50.02
C LEU A 8 -12.42 12.54 50.40
N CYS A 9 -12.47 12.17 51.68
CA CYS A 9 -11.99 10.90 52.19
C CYS A 9 -13.15 9.91 52.14
N VAL A 10 -12.97 8.75 51.51
CA VAL A 10 -13.75 7.52 51.76
C VAL A 10 -12.78 6.32 51.58
N PRO A 11 -12.88 5.25 52.40
CA PRO A 11 -11.71 4.67 53.05
C PRO A 11 -11.14 3.40 52.41
N LEU A 12 -9.84 3.23 52.66
CA LEU A 12 -9.14 2.03 53.11
C LEU A 12 -9.99 0.74 53.19
N VAL A 13 -9.72 -0.22 52.30
CA VAL A 13 -9.83 -1.65 52.60
C VAL A 13 -8.43 -2.24 52.60
N VAL A 14 -8.15 -2.95 53.69
CA VAL A 14 -6.86 -3.45 54.14
C VAL A 14 -6.50 -4.76 53.44
N ALA A 15 -5.26 -4.78 52.96
CA ALA A 15 -4.28 -5.87 52.83
C ALA A 15 -4.75 -7.33 52.64
N THR A 16 -4.20 -7.94 51.58
CA THR A 16 -3.48 -9.22 51.73
C THR A 16 -2.06 -9.05 51.20
N LEU A 17 -1.08 -9.29 52.09
CA LEU A 17 0.33 -9.44 51.77
C LEU A 17 0.53 -10.59 50.78
N VAL A 18 1.23 -10.34 49.68
CA VAL A 18 2.17 -11.30 49.11
C VAL A 18 3.51 -10.61 49.05
N ALA A 19 4.36 -10.92 50.04
CA ALA A 19 5.78 -10.68 49.96
C ALA A 19 6.35 -11.62 48.89
N GLY A 20 6.53 -11.10 47.69
CA GLY A 20 7.30 -11.72 46.62
C GLY A 20 8.46 -10.81 46.26
N CYS A 21 9.58 -10.92 46.98
CA CYS A 21 10.86 -10.43 46.50
C CYS A 21 11.23 -11.28 45.28
N GLY A 22 11.13 -10.70 44.09
CA GLY A 22 11.63 -11.27 42.85
C GLY A 22 11.88 -10.13 41.89
N GLY A 23 13.14 -9.74 41.74
CA GLY A 23 13.54 -8.84 40.68
C GLY A 23 13.11 -9.43 39.33
N GLY A 24 12.30 -8.68 38.62
CA GLY A 24 11.97 -8.94 37.24
C GLY A 24 11.81 -7.58 36.62
N ASP A 25 12.79 -7.20 35.81
CA ASP A 25 12.74 -6.02 34.96
C ASP A 25 11.31 -5.78 34.49
N THR A 26 10.79 -4.59 34.77
CA THR A 26 9.66 -4.06 34.02
C THR A 26 10.13 -4.00 32.57
N VAL A 27 9.97 -5.10 31.84
CA VAL A 27 10.00 -5.12 30.39
C VAL A 27 8.84 -4.24 30.01
N ASP A 28 9.13 -2.94 29.84
CA ASP A 28 8.31 -2.06 29.04
C ASP A 28 8.08 -2.84 27.74
N PRO A 29 6.82 -3.23 27.41
CA PRO A 29 6.57 -4.01 26.22
C PRO A 29 7.14 -3.23 25.05
N GLU A 30 8.17 -3.78 24.40
CA GLU A 30 8.76 -3.19 23.20
C GLU A 30 7.60 -2.81 22.27
N PRO A 31 7.51 -1.55 21.81
CA PRO A 31 6.47 -1.15 20.88
C PRO A 31 6.43 -2.16 19.75
N PRO A 32 5.25 -2.66 19.35
CA PRO A 32 5.16 -3.62 18.26
C PRO A 32 5.91 -3.03 17.07
N ALA A 33 6.77 -3.83 16.44
CA ALA A 33 7.54 -3.39 15.28
C ALA A 33 6.59 -2.71 14.28
N PRO A 34 7.00 -1.58 13.66
CA PRO A 34 6.16 -0.89 12.69
C PRO A 34 5.60 -1.89 11.68
N ALA A 35 4.28 -1.95 11.57
CA ALA A 35 3.65 -2.82 10.59
C ALA A 35 4.10 -2.35 9.20
N GLY A 36 4.76 -3.24 8.46
CA GLY A 36 5.22 -2.93 7.11
C GLY A 36 4.06 -2.71 6.13
N PRO A 37 4.36 -2.39 4.86
CA PRO A 37 3.36 -2.25 3.81
C PRO A 37 2.42 -3.47 3.75
N PRO A 38 1.12 -3.27 3.43
CA PRO A 38 0.20 -4.39 3.26
C PRO A 38 0.68 -5.29 2.10
N ASP A 39 0.43 -6.59 2.21
CA ASP A 39 0.82 -7.54 1.16
C ASP A 39 -0.03 -7.36 -0.11
N VAL A 40 0.65 -6.97 -1.19
CA VAL A 40 0.04 -6.80 -2.52
C VAL A 40 0.18 -8.04 -3.40
N SER A 41 0.73 -9.15 -2.91
CA SER A 41 0.93 -10.36 -3.72
C SER A 41 -0.37 -10.89 -4.32
N GLY A 42 -0.30 -11.34 -5.58
CA GLY A 42 -1.43 -11.94 -6.27
C GLY A 42 -1.47 -11.67 -7.77
N THR A 43 -2.48 -12.26 -8.41
CA THR A 43 -2.82 -12.01 -9.81
C THR A 43 -3.96 -11.01 -9.87
N TYR A 44 -3.85 -10.04 -10.78
CA TYR A 44 -4.79 -8.94 -10.92
C TYR A 44 -5.30 -8.85 -12.35
N SER A 45 -6.53 -8.36 -12.48
CA SER A 45 -7.13 -7.94 -13.74
C SER A 45 -7.34 -6.43 -13.75
N LEU A 46 -7.11 -5.79 -14.89
CA LEU A 46 -7.32 -4.36 -15.04
C LEU A 46 -8.80 -4.02 -14.89
N VAL A 47 -9.08 -3.04 -14.04
CA VAL A 47 -10.41 -2.42 -13.89
C VAL A 47 -10.48 -1.14 -14.71
N SER A 48 -9.46 -0.28 -14.58
CA SER A 48 -9.38 0.96 -15.35
C SER A 48 -7.95 1.48 -15.51
N LEU A 49 -7.73 2.22 -16.58
CA LEU A 49 -6.50 2.91 -16.94
C LEU A 49 -6.84 4.36 -17.37
N SER A 50 -6.06 5.32 -16.90
CA SER A 50 -6.03 6.68 -17.44
C SER A 50 -4.57 7.15 -17.56
N GLY A 51 -4.28 7.96 -18.58
CA GLY A 51 -2.93 8.51 -18.80
C GLY A 51 -2.74 9.00 -20.23
N ALA A 52 -1.49 9.22 -20.64
CA ALA A 52 -1.17 9.70 -21.98
C ALA A 52 -1.67 8.76 -23.10
N ILE A 53 -1.55 7.44 -22.91
CA ILE A 53 -2.02 6.43 -23.87
C ILE A 53 -3.53 6.49 -24.13
N THR A 54 -4.30 7.03 -23.19
CA THR A 54 -5.75 7.15 -23.29
C THR A 54 -6.19 8.57 -23.67
N GLY A 55 -5.24 9.46 -23.96
CA GLY A 55 -5.52 10.90 -24.14
C GLY A 55 -6.08 11.56 -22.87
N GLY A 56 -5.82 11.00 -21.69
CA GLY A 56 -6.34 11.46 -20.40
C GLY A 56 -7.73 10.91 -20.03
N ALA A 57 -8.37 10.12 -20.89
CA ALA A 57 -9.64 9.49 -20.55
C ALA A 57 -9.45 8.30 -19.58
N THR A 58 -10.39 8.07 -18.67
CA THR A 58 -10.44 6.83 -17.89
C THR A 58 -11.20 5.79 -18.69
N ILE A 59 -10.53 4.71 -19.07
CA ILE A 59 -11.08 3.60 -19.83
C ILE A 59 -10.89 2.29 -19.08
N GLY A 60 -11.75 1.31 -19.34
CA GLY A 60 -11.66 -0.04 -18.79
C GLY A 60 -12.08 -1.08 -19.82
N PRO A 61 -12.27 -2.34 -19.41
CA PRO A 61 -12.72 -3.39 -20.30
C PRO A 61 -14.05 -3.01 -21.01
N PRO A 62 -14.22 -3.34 -22.31
CA PRO A 62 -13.31 -4.10 -23.16
C PRO A 62 -12.23 -3.27 -23.88
N ILE A 63 -12.24 -1.94 -23.72
CA ILE A 63 -11.35 -1.02 -24.46
C ILE A 63 -9.92 -1.14 -23.95
N ALA A 64 -9.74 -1.24 -22.63
CA ALA A 64 -8.47 -1.54 -22.01
C ALA A 64 -8.62 -2.81 -21.17
N VAL A 65 -7.78 -3.80 -21.44
CA VAL A 65 -7.72 -5.06 -20.70
C VAL A 65 -6.28 -5.33 -20.33
N GLY A 66 -6.07 -6.03 -19.22
CA GLY A 66 -4.73 -6.40 -18.83
C GLY A 66 -4.68 -7.26 -17.59
N THR A 67 -3.51 -7.81 -17.35
CA THR A 67 -3.18 -8.61 -16.18
C THR A 67 -1.90 -8.10 -15.55
N ALA A 68 -1.82 -8.21 -14.22
CA ALA A 68 -0.59 -7.99 -13.49
C ALA A 68 -0.40 -9.12 -12.47
N MET A 69 0.83 -9.60 -12.31
CA MET A 69 1.19 -10.57 -11.29
C MET A 69 2.26 -9.95 -10.39
N LEU A 70 1.95 -9.85 -9.10
CA LEU A 70 2.83 -9.28 -8.08
C LEU A 70 3.25 -10.38 -7.10
N SER A 71 4.55 -10.46 -6.81
CA SER A 71 5.12 -11.33 -5.78
C SER A 71 5.93 -10.47 -4.81
N GLN A 72 5.38 -10.21 -3.63
CA GLN A 72 6.02 -9.40 -2.60
C GLN A 72 6.92 -10.28 -1.70
N ASN A 73 8.11 -9.78 -1.39
CA ASN A 73 8.92 -10.32 -0.32
C ASN A 73 8.34 -9.89 1.05
N PRO A 74 8.71 -10.58 2.14
CA PRO A 74 8.39 -10.08 3.48
C PRO A 74 8.88 -8.65 3.68
N ALA A 75 8.04 -7.81 4.30
CA ALA A 75 8.40 -6.44 4.60
C ALA A 75 9.63 -6.38 5.54
N SER A 76 10.47 -5.39 5.32
CA SER A 76 11.62 -5.05 6.16
C SER A 76 11.38 -3.65 6.73
N GLY A 77 10.79 -3.59 7.93
CA GLY A 77 10.33 -2.34 8.53
C GLY A 77 9.24 -1.68 7.69
N GLU A 78 9.43 -0.40 7.35
CA GLU A 78 8.46 0.42 6.60
C GLU A 78 8.46 0.14 5.09
N THR A 79 9.30 -0.77 4.60
CA THR A 79 9.49 -1.03 3.17
C THR A 79 9.24 -2.49 2.82
N ALA A 80 8.62 -2.75 1.68
CA ALA A 80 8.51 -4.08 1.08
C ALA A 80 8.93 -4.01 -0.38
N THR A 81 9.69 -5.00 -0.84
CA THR A 81 10.09 -5.11 -2.25
C THR A 81 9.47 -6.36 -2.87
N GLY A 82 9.39 -6.41 -4.19
CA GLY A 82 8.88 -7.59 -4.88
C GLY A 82 9.13 -7.54 -6.37
N THR A 83 8.61 -8.53 -7.08
CA THR A 83 8.61 -8.58 -8.54
C THR A 83 7.20 -8.37 -9.07
N MET A 84 7.10 -7.66 -10.20
CA MET A 84 5.85 -7.46 -10.92
C MET A 84 6.06 -7.77 -12.39
N SER A 85 5.08 -8.45 -12.99
CA SER A 85 4.91 -8.53 -14.44
C SER A 85 3.54 -7.99 -14.81
N MET A 86 3.46 -7.32 -15.95
CA MET A 86 2.25 -6.66 -16.43
C MET A 86 2.10 -6.82 -17.94
N SER A 87 0.87 -7.04 -18.38
CA SER A 87 0.47 -6.95 -19.78
C SER A 87 -0.81 -6.12 -19.88
N LEU A 88 -0.81 -5.12 -20.76
CA LEU A 88 -1.93 -4.24 -21.04
C LEU A 88 -2.16 -4.20 -22.54
N THR A 89 -3.42 -4.29 -22.94
CA THR A 89 -3.86 -4.07 -24.32
C THR A 89 -4.90 -2.97 -24.31
N VAL A 90 -4.64 -1.90 -25.07
CA VAL A 90 -5.52 -0.75 -25.23
C VAL A 90 -5.95 -0.68 -26.69
N THR A 91 -7.25 -0.70 -26.94
CA THR A 91 -7.83 -0.57 -28.27
C THR A 91 -8.42 0.84 -28.42
N ASN A 92 -7.99 1.58 -29.43
CA ASN A 92 -8.55 2.88 -29.74
C ASN A 92 -9.98 2.68 -30.32
N PRO A 93 -11.02 3.26 -29.68
CA PRO A 93 -12.41 3.01 -30.08
C PRO A 93 -12.79 3.69 -31.41
N LEU A 94 -11.99 4.64 -31.91
CA LEU A 94 -12.30 5.40 -33.13
C LEU A 94 -11.80 4.69 -34.39
N ASN A 95 -10.62 4.08 -34.34
CA ASN A 95 -9.95 3.49 -35.51
C ASN A 95 -9.58 2.01 -35.33
N GLY A 96 -9.81 1.42 -34.14
CA GLY A 96 -9.49 0.03 -33.84
C GLY A 96 -7.99 -0.26 -33.68
N GLU A 97 -7.14 0.76 -33.63
CA GLU A 97 -5.71 0.60 -33.41
C GLU A 97 -5.44 -0.01 -32.02
N VAL A 98 -4.53 -0.99 -31.96
CA VAL A 98 -4.21 -1.71 -30.73
C VAL A 98 -2.81 -1.36 -30.28
N THR A 99 -2.68 -0.89 -29.04
CA THR A 99 -1.41 -0.70 -28.35
C THR A 99 -1.26 -1.77 -27.27
N VAL A 100 -0.13 -2.48 -27.30
CA VAL A 100 0.23 -3.48 -26.28
C VAL A 100 1.40 -2.94 -25.47
N ILE A 101 1.28 -3.02 -24.15
CA ILE A 101 2.34 -2.68 -23.20
C ILE A 101 2.63 -3.93 -22.38
N GLU A 102 3.90 -4.33 -22.37
CA GLU A 102 4.39 -5.39 -21.49
C GLU A 102 5.55 -4.81 -20.68
N ASP A 103 5.54 -5.07 -19.38
CA ASP A 103 6.65 -4.67 -18.52
C ASP A 103 6.86 -5.69 -17.40
N GLN A 104 8.11 -5.78 -16.94
CA GLN A 104 8.51 -6.66 -15.86
C GLN A 104 9.63 -5.98 -15.07
N GLY A 105 9.58 -6.11 -13.75
CA GLY A 105 10.57 -5.44 -12.93
C GLY A 105 10.41 -5.71 -11.45
N THR A 106 11.14 -4.91 -10.67
CA THR A 106 11.02 -4.90 -9.22
C THR A 106 10.18 -3.70 -8.79
N PHE A 107 9.34 -3.90 -7.78
CA PHE A 107 8.64 -2.80 -7.12
C PHE A 107 9.12 -2.63 -5.69
N THR A 108 8.95 -1.42 -5.17
CA THR A 108 9.16 -1.06 -3.77
C THR A 108 7.93 -0.32 -3.26
N LEU A 109 7.38 -0.80 -2.15
CA LEU A 109 6.28 -0.19 -1.41
C LEU A 109 6.79 0.38 -0.11
N ARG A 110 6.19 1.50 0.31
CA ARG A 110 6.41 2.09 1.63
C ARG A 110 5.10 2.29 2.37
N THR A 111 5.14 2.26 3.69
CA THR A 111 3.95 2.40 4.56
C THR A 111 3.23 3.74 4.41
N ASP A 112 3.92 4.76 3.89
CA ASP A 112 3.35 6.07 3.55
C ASP A 112 2.52 6.06 2.24
N GLY A 113 2.46 4.92 1.54
CA GLY A 113 1.76 4.77 0.27
C GLY A 113 2.61 5.08 -0.95
N SER A 114 3.93 5.30 -0.81
CA SER A 114 4.83 5.50 -1.95
C SER A 114 5.02 4.21 -2.74
N TRP A 115 5.03 4.34 -4.06
CA TRP A 115 5.25 3.28 -5.03
C TRP A 115 6.45 3.61 -5.91
N GLU A 116 7.36 2.65 -6.05
CA GLU A 116 8.39 2.68 -7.08
C GLU A 116 8.37 1.36 -7.84
N PHE A 117 8.54 1.43 -9.16
CA PHE A 117 8.71 0.27 -10.01
C PHE A 117 9.87 0.50 -10.97
N ALA A 118 10.86 -0.37 -10.92
CA ALA A 118 11.97 -0.42 -11.86
C ALA A 118 11.68 -1.51 -12.89
N GLY A 119 10.95 -1.13 -13.95
CA GLY A 119 10.61 -2.00 -15.08
C GLY A 119 11.77 -2.16 -16.08
N GLN A 120 11.60 -3.08 -17.03
CA GLN A 120 12.47 -3.18 -18.19
C GLN A 120 12.28 -1.98 -19.12
N ALA A 121 11.04 -1.47 -19.22
CA ALA A 121 10.74 -0.35 -20.10
C ALA A 121 11.17 0.99 -19.50
N GLN A 122 10.90 1.20 -18.20
CA GLN A 122 11.19 2.46 -17.51
C GLN A 122 11.07 2.34 -15.99
N GLN A 123 11.59 3.35 -15.29
CA GLN A 123 11.30 3.57 -13.88
C GLN A 123 10.00 4.37 -13.74
N ASN A 124 9.10 3.90 -12.87
CA ASN A 124 7.85 4.56 -12.52
C ASN A 124 7.83 4.88 -11.03
N ILE A 125 7.53 6.12 -10.67
CA ILE A 125 7.42 6.57 -9.28
C ILE A 125 6.05 7.20 -9.08
N GLY A 126 5.45 6.96 -7.91
CA GLY A 126 4.23 7.63 -7.49
C GLY A 126 3.68 7.03 -6.21
N THR A 127 2.38 6.74 -6.18
CA THR A 127 1.71 6.23 -4.98
C THR A 127 0.86 5.00 -5.27
N TYR A 128 0.57 4.23 -4.24
CA TYR A 128 -0.36 3.12 -4.29
C TYR A 128 -1.36 3.16 -3.14
N THR A 129 -2.48 2.46 -3.32
CA THR A 129 -3.44 2.20 -2.26
C THR A 129 -4.02 0.80 -2.48
N LEU A 130 -4.10 0.01 -1.41
CA LEU A 130 -4.77 -1.28 -1.40
C LEU A 130 -6.03 -1.20 -0.54
N ALA A 131 -7.20 -1.37 -1.15
CA ALA A 131 -8.49 -1.40 -0.48
C ALA A 131 -9.18 -2.74 -0.74
N GLY A 132 -9.10 -3.66 0.23
CA GLY A 132 -9.53 -5.04 0.05
C GLY A 132 -8.74 -5.70 -1.09
N ASN A 133 -9.44 -6.10 -2.15
CA ASN A 133 -8.84 -6.73 -3.32
C ASN A 133 -8.53 -5.73 -4.46
N VAL A 134 -8.69 -4.43 -4.25
CA VAL A 134 -8.45 -3.41 -5.28
C VAL A 134 -7.13 -2.69 -5.00
N LEU A 135 -6.18 -2.82 -5.93
CA LEU A 135 -4.93 -2.08 -5.95
C LEU A 135 -5.04 -0.91 -6.92
N SER A 136 -4.86 0.31 -6.42
CA SER A 136 -4.75 1.52 -7.25
C SER A 136 -3.30 1.99 -7.23
N VAL A 137 -2.73 2.28 -8.41
CA VAL A 137 -1.38 2.84 -8.54
C VAL A 137 -1.47 4.11 -9.39
N ILE A 138 -0.94 5.20 -8.85
CA ILE A 138 -0.83 6.49 -9.52
C ILE A 138 0.65 6.72 -9.79
N VAL A 139 1.05 6.72 -11.05
CA VAL A 139 2.40 7.07 -11.48
C VAL A 139 2.43 8.55 -11.80
N THR A 140 3.40 9.27 -11.22
CA THR A 140 3.61 10.71 -11.44
C THR A 140 4.92 10.99 -12.16
N GLU A 141 5.91 10.09 -12.07
CA GLU A 141 7.21 10.25 -12.73
C GLU A 141 7.63 8.98 -13.48
N PRO A 142 8.28 9.15 -14.66
CA PRO A 142 8.48 10.41 -15.37
C PRO A 142 7.14 10.99 -15.88
N PRO A 143 7.02 12.31 -16.15
CA PRO A 143 5.74 12.91 -16.57
C PRO A 143 5.12 12.28 -17.83
N ALA A 144 5.96 11.77 -18.74
CA ALA A 144 5.50 11.06 -19.93
C ALA A 144 4.81 9.71 -19.61
N ALA A 145 5.09 9.15 -18.43
CA ALA A 145 4.50 7.93 -17.90
C ALA A 145 3.34 8.17 -16.94
N ALA A 146 2.98 9.44 -16.68
CA ALA A 146 1.96 9.76 -15.70
C ALA A 146 0.63 9.08 -16.05
N ALA A 147 0.15 8.26 -15.13
CA ALA A 147 -0.98 7.39 -15.34
C ALA A 147 -1.62 6.97 -14.02
N THR A 148 -2.89 6.60 -14.06
CA THR A 148 -3.56 5.90 -12.96
C THR A 148 -4.04 4.55 -13.45
N THR A 149 -3.71 3.50 -12.70
CA THR A 149 -4.21 2.15 -12.96
C THR A 149 -4.94 1.62 -11.74
N VAL A 150 -6.05 0.93 -11.98
CA VAL A 150 -6.85 0.26 -10.95
C VAL A 150 -6.95 -1.20 -11.34
N TRP A 151 -6.60 -2.05 -10.38
CA TRP A 151 -6.42 -3.49 -10.54
C TRP A 151 -7.24 -4.24 -9.52
N GLN A 152 -7.95 -5.28 -9.94
CA GLN A 152 -8.74 -6.16 -9.09
C GLN A 152 -8.00 -7.49 -8.92
N ARG A 153 -7.65 -7.85 -7.68
CA ARG A 153 -7.07 -9.14 -7.32
C ARG A 153 -8.10 -10.24 -7.55
N GLN A 154 -7.65 -11.34 -8.17
CA GLN A 154 -8.42 -12.55 -8.43
C GLN A 154 -8.49 -13.48 -7.23
#